data_AF-A0A4Q2R775-F1
#
_entry.id   AF-A0A4Q2R775-F1
#
_cell.length_a   1.000
_cell.length_b   1.000
_cell.length_c   1.000
_cell.angle_alpha   90.00
_cell.angle_beta   90.00
_cell.angle_gamma   90.00
#
_symmetry.space_group_name_H-M   'P 1'
#
loop_
_entity.id
_entity.type
_entity.pdbx_description
1 polymer ?
#
loop_
_entity_poly.entity_id
_entity_poly.type
_entity_poly.pdbx_seq_one_letter_code
_entity_poly.pdbx_strand_id
1 'polypeptide(L)'
;MIQANFAAVGVQVDVSNADWGSFYPSLLKPDWDMDLNRWTWSDPSVMSQLFRSPGHRKLLPPNPAIDASLDGADAALDPAKRMAFVSEAQRSILEDRLVLPILTDWPITVTQKTLQGYRLDYLGYLYAGDLKTTA
;
A
#
# COMPACT_ATOMS: atom_id res chain seq x y z
N MET A 1 -6.25 15.27 -12.30
CA MET A 1 -7.51 14.49 -12.23
C MET A 1 -8.18 14.61 -10.87
N ILE A 2 -7.57 14.14 -9.77
CA ILE A 2 -8.21 14.16 -8.43
C ILE A 2 -8.57 15.59 -7.97
N GLN A 3 -7.65 16.56 -8.06
CA GLN A 3 -7.92 17.96 -7.73
C GLN A 3 -9.10 18.54 -8.54
N ALA A 4 -9.20 18.22 -9.83
CA ALA A 4 -10.29 18.69 -10.69
C ALA A 4 -11.64 18.07 -10.30
N ASN A 5 -11.65 16.79 -9.89
CA ASN A 5 -12.86 16.13 -9.40
C ASN A 5 -13.36 16.77 -8.09
N PHE A 6 -12.45 17.14 -7.18
CA PHE A 6 -12.81 17.89 -5.97
C PHE A 6 -13.34 19.28 -6.29
N ALA A 7 -12.70 20.01 -7.21
CA ALA A 7 -13.17 21.33 -7.63
C ALA A 7 -14.58 21.29 -8.24
N ALA A 8 -14.91 20.23 -9.00
CA ALA A 8 -16.24 20.03 -9.58
C ALA A 8 -17.36 19.86 -8.53
N VAL A 9 -17.02 19.48 -7.31
CA VAL A 9 -17.97 19.39 -6.17
C VAL A 9 -17.79 20.53 -5.16
N GLY A 10 -17.03 21.58 -5.51
CA GLY A 10 -16.86 22.77 -4.69
C GLY A 10 -15.78 22.65 -3.60
N VAL A 11 -14.89 21.65 -3.68
CA VAL A 11 -13.77 21.49 -2.74
C VAL A 11 -12.49 21.98 -3.40
N GLN A 12 -11.87 23.01 -2.82
CA GLN A 12 -10.54 23.46 -3.22
C GLN A 12 -9.47 22.57 -2.57
N VAL A 13 -8.49 22.12 -3.36
CA VAL A 13 -7.36 21.31 -2.89
C VAL A 13 -6.06 21.96 -3.33
N ASP A 14 -5.19 22.26 -2.38
CA ASP A 14 -3.85 22.75 -2.65
C ASP A 14 -2.88 21.57 -2.73
N VAL A 15 -2.18 21.44 -3.86
CA VAL A 15 -1.25 20.33 -4.11
C VAL A 15 0.16 20.75 -3.72
N SER A 16 0.78 19.99 -2.83
CA SER A 16 2.17 20.16 -2.43
C SER A 16 3.00 18.93 -2.81
N ASN A 17 4.20 19.18 -3.34
CA ASN A 17 5.14 18.14 -3.76
C ASN A 17 6.47 18.35 -3.05
N ALA A 18 7.11 17.25 -2.66
CA ALA A 18 8.47 17.23 -2.14
C ALA A 18 9.21 15.99 -2.65
N ASP A 19 10.54 15.98 -2.59
CA ASP A 19 11.28 14.74 -2.80
C ASP A 19 10.92 13.71 -1.73
N TRP A 20 11.10 12.42 -2.02
CA TRP A 20 10.66 11.35 -1.11
C TRP A 20 11.29 11.43 0.29
N GLY A 21 12.56 11.83 0.38
CA GLY A 21 13.29 11.94 1.64
C GLY A 21 12.72 13.04 2.55
N SER A 22 12.22 14.13 1.96
CA SER A 22 11.52 15.19 2.70
C SER A 22 10.05 14.88 2.93
N PHE A 23 9.38 14.25 1.95
CA PHE A 23 7.94 13.98 1.98
C PHE A 23 7.57 12.93 3.04
N TYR A 24 8.26 11.78 3.07
CA TYR A 24 7.86 10.68 3.95
C TYR A 24 7.89 11.05 5.45
N PRO A 25 8.94 11.73 5.98
CA PRO A 25 8.92 12.21 7.37
C PRO A 25 7.80 13.21 7.67
N SER A 26 7.35 13.98 6.68
CA SER A 26 6.23 14.93 6.86
C SER A 26 4.89 14.22 7.09
N LEU A 27 4.71 13.01 6.54
CA LEU A 27 3.49 12.21 6.73
C LEU A 27 3.35 11.64 8.15
N LEU A 28 4.42 11.66 8.94
CA LEU A 28 4.39 11.26 10.35
C LEU A 28 3.75 12.34 11.24
N LYS A 29 3.50 13.53 10.68
CA LYS A 29 2.86 14.65 11.36
C LYS A 29 1.40 14.77 10.91
N PRO A 30 0.49 15.25 11.77
CA PRO A 30 -0.91 15.47 11.44
C PRO A 30 -1.16 16.73 10.60
N ASP A 31 -0.17 17.14 9.79
CA ASP A 31 -0.20 18.41 9.05
C ASP A 31 -0.87 18.28 7.66
N TRP A 32 -1.17 17.05 7.24
CA TRP A 32 -1.77 16.75 5.94
C TRP A 32 -3.22 16.32 6.09
N ASP A 33 -4.11 16.92 5.28
CA ASP A 33 -5.52 16.51 5.21
C ASP A 33 -5.68 15.16 4.48
N MET A 34 -4.88 14.93 3.43
CA MET A 34 -4.85 13.70 2.66
C MET A 34 -3.52 13.53 1.94
N ASP A 35 -3.18 12.29 1.60
CA ASP A 35 -1.99 11.95 0.82
C ASP A 35 -2.32 10.93 -0.30
N LEU A 36 -1.43 10.85 -1.27
CA LEU A 36 -1.40 9.75 -2.24
C LEU A 36 -0.16 8.90 -1.96
N ASN A 37 -0.39 7.68 -1.48
CA ASN A 37 0.66 6.71 -1.23
C ASN A 37 0.36 5.38 -1.89
N ARG A 38 1.40 4.56 -1.99
CA ARG A 38 1.32 3.18 -2.47
C ARG A 38 2.12 2.26 -1.55
N TRP A 39 1.72 1.01 -1.51
CA TRP A 39 2.43 -0.04 -0.80
C TRP A 39 2.55 -1.26 -1.71
N THR A 40 3.68 -1.94 -1.61
CA THR A 40 3.94 -3.18 -2.33
C THR A 40 4.39 -4.22 -1.32
N TRP A 41 3.64 -5.31 -1.22
CA TRP A 41 3.93 -6.41 -0.32
C TRP A 41 3.33 -7.69 -0.88
N SER A 42 3.95 -8.83 -0.58
CA SER A 42 3.55 -10.11 -1.15
C SER A 42 2.47 -10.85 -0.34
N ASP A 43 2.20 -10.40 0.88
CA ASP A 43 1.33 -11.07 1.85
C ASP A 43 0.38 -10.05 2.51
N PRO A 44 -0.88 -10.43 2.82
CA PRO A 44 -1.86 -9.50 3.39
C PRO A 44 -1.51 -8.98 4.80
N SER A 45 -0.53 -9.56 5.50
CA SER A 45 -0.04 -9.07 6.81
C SER A 45 0.44 -7.62 6.78
N VAL A 46 0.76 -7.07 5.60
CA VAL A 46 1.03 -5.63 5.46
C VAL A 46 -0.14 -4.77 5.96
N MET A 47 -1.38 -5.25 5.82
CA MET A 47 -2.57 -4.52 6.28
C MET A 47 -2.53 -4.26 7.78
N SER A 48 -2.01 -5.19 8.58
CA SER A 48 -1.83 -5.00 10.02
C SER A 48 -0.82 -3.90 10.33
N GLN A 49 0.28 -3.81 9.59
CA GLN A 49 1.23 -2.72 9.78
C GLN A 49 0.61 -1.37 9.41
N LEU A 50 -0.15 -1.32 8.31
CA LEU A 50 -0.68 -0.07 7.77
C LEU A 50 -1.90 0.45 8.53
N PHE A 51 -2.85 -0.44 8.84
CA PHE A 51 -4.23 -0.08 9.20
C PHE A 51 -4.67 -0.54 10.59
N ARG A 52 -4.04 -1.56 11.19
CA ARG A 52 -4.33 -1.92 12.58
C ARG A 52 -3.94 -0.74 13.46
N SER A 53 -4.84 -0.32 14.33
CA SER A 53 -4.71 0.90 15.12
C SER A 53 -3.42 0.91 15.95
N PRO A 54 -2.69 2.04 15.99
CA PRO A 54 -2.98 3.34 15.37
C PRO A 54 -2.38 3.52 13.95
N GLY A 55 -2.13 2.42 13.23
CA GLY A 55 -1.45 2.37 11.94
C GLY A 55 0.06 2.62 12.05
N HIS A 56 0.77 2.46 10.93
CA HIS A 56 2.23 2.64 10.91
C HIS A 56 2.68 4.08 11.23
N ARG A 57 1.85 5.07 10.92
CA ARG A 57 2.12 6.50 11.20
C ARG A 57 1.65 6.96 12.57
N LYS A 58 0.97 6.10 13.33
CA LYS A 58 0.36 6.45 14.62
C LYS A 58 -0.72 7.54 14.54
N LEU A 59 -1.35 7.70 13.38
CA LEU A 59 -2.36 8.74 13.11
C LEU A 59 -3.77 8.18 12.84
N LEU A 60 -3.93 6.86 12.74
CA LEU A 60 -5.26 6.27 12.54
C LEU A 60 -6.00 6.19 13.89
N PRO A 61 -7.27 6.62 13.94
CA PRO A 61 -8.10 6.44 15.11
C PRO A 61 -8.34 4.94 15.38
N PRO A 62 -8.59 4.55 16.64
CA PRO A 62 -8.96 3.18 16.96
C PRO A 62 -10.23 2.74 16.24
N ASN A 63 -10.18 1.57 15.59
CA ASN A 63 -11.35 0.94 14.97
C ASN A 63 -11.40 -0.56 15.32
N PRO A 64 -12.27 -0.98 16.28
CA PRO A 64 -12.32 -2.36 16.77
C PRO A 64 -12.64 -3.41 15.69
N ALA A 65 -13.41 -3.05 14.66
CA ALA A 65 -13.75 -3.98 13.59
C ALA A 65 -12.53 -4.27 12.70
N ILE A 66 -11.75 -3.23 12.38
CA ILE A 66 -10.48 -3.37 11.65
C ILE A 66 -9.48 -4.15 12.51
N ASP A 67 -9.30 -3.75 13.77
CA ASP A 67 -8.31 -4.34 14.67
C ASP A 67 -8.58 -5.84 14.89
N ALA A 68 -9.84 -6.22 15.17
CA ALA A 68 -10.20 -7.61 15.43
C ALA A 68 -10.02 -8.51 14.20
N SER A 69 -10.38 -8.04 13.01
CA SER A 69 -10.19 -8.81 11.77
C SER A 69 -8.70 -8.95 11.44
N LEU A 70 -7.89 -7.91 11.63
CA LEU A 70 -6.44 -7.97 11.38
C LEU A 70 -5.73 -8.86 12.41
N ASP A 71 -6.09 -8.76 13.70
CA ASP A 71 -5.59 -9.66 14.75
C ASP A 71 -5.96 -11.12 14.46
N GLY A 72 -7.18 -11.37 13.97
CA GLY A 72 -7.63 -12.69 13.54
C GLY A 72 -6.84 -13.23 12.35
N ALA A 73 -6.56 -12.38 11.34
CA ALA A 73 -5.77 -12.75 10.17
C ALA A 73 -4.31 -13.11 10.53
N ASP A 74 -3.71 -12.39 11.47
CA ASP A 74 -2.33 -12.63 11.90
C ASP A 74 -2.19 -13.88 12.79
N ALA A 75 -3.23 -14.22 13.55
CA ALA A 75 -3.23 -15.39 14.44
C ALA A 75 -3.71 -16.70 13.77
N ALA A 76 -4.43 -16.63 12.65
CA ALA A 76 -5.03 -17.80 12.01
C ALA A 76 -3.98 -18.67 11.28
N LEU A 77 -3.87 -19.93 11.69
CA LEU A 77 -3.02 -20.93 11.02
C LEU A 77 -3.71 -21.62 9.83
N ASP A 78 -5.05 -21.70 9.85
CA ASP A 78 -5.82 -22.24 8.74
C ASP A 78 -5.90 -21.21 7.60
N PRO A 79 -5.46 -21.53 6.37
CA PRO A 79 -5.45 -20.57 5.27
C PRO A 79 -6.82 -20.03 4.89
N ALA A 80 -7.87 -20.86 4.91
CA ALA A 80 -9.21 -20.41 4.53
C ALA A 80 -9.77 -19.44 5.57
N LYS A 81 -9.59 -19.73 6.86
CA LYS A 81 -9.96 -18.84 7.96
C LYS A 81 -9.16 -17.55 7.94
N ARG A 82 -7.85 -17.62 7.65
CA ARG A 82 -7.00 -16.44 7.47
C ARG A 82 -7.54 -15.54 6.37
N MET A 83 -7.92 -16.09 5.21
CA MET A 83 -8.48 -15.32 4.11
C MET A 83 -9.86 -14.73 4.41
N ALA A 84 -10.68 -15.42 5.21
CA ALA A 84 -11.95 -14.85 5.67
C ALA A 84 -11.72 -13.59 6.52
N PHE A 85 -10.78 -13.62 7.46
CA PHE A 85 -10.41 -12.43 8.25
C PHE A 85 -9.82 -11.31 7.40
N VAL A 86 -8.97 -11.64 6.41
CA VAL A 86 -8.45 -10.63 5.47
C VAL A 86 -9.59 -9.95 4.70
N SER A 87 -10.58 -10.73 4.23
CA SER A 87 -11.74 -10.18 3.52
C SER A 87 -12.60 -9.29 4.43
N GLU A 88 -12.78 -9.65 5.70
CA GLU A 88 -13.47 -8.83 6.69
C GLU A 88 -12.71 -7.52 6.95
N ALA A 89 -11.38 -7.58 7.12
CA ALA A 89 -10.55 -6.40 7.30
C ALA A 89 -10.66 -5.43 6.10
N GLN A 90 -10.61 -5.96 4.87
CA GLN A 90 -10.80 -5.15 3.66
C GLN A 90 -12.15 -4.44 3.64
N ARG A 91 -13.23 -5.14 4.03
CA ARG A 91 -14.57 -4.54 4.12
C ARG A 91 -14.59 -3.43 5.17
N SER A 92 -14.11 -3.70 6.38
CA SER A 92 -14.10 -2.74 7.47
C SER A 92 -13.30 -1.47 7.13
N ILE A 93 -12.15 -1.61 6.46
CA ILE A 93 -11.33 -0.47 5.99
C ILE A 93 -12.10 0.39 4.96
N LEU A 94 -12.81 -0.24 4.03
CA LEU A 94 -13.61 0.49 3.03
C LEU A 94 -14.80 1.21 3.66
N GLU A 95 -15.44 0.60 4.66
CA GLU A 95 -16.57 1.18 5.39
C GLU A 95 -16.15 2.37 6.28
N ASP A 96 -14.92 2.35 6.80
CA ASP A 96 -14.32 3.43 7.60
C ASP A 96 -13.99 4.69 6.78
N ARG A 97 -13.78 4.55 5.46
CA ARG A 97 -13.60 5.64 4.48
C ARG A 97 -12.41 6.58 4.71
N LEU A 98 -11.51 6.26 5.65
CA LEU A 98 -10.26 7.01 5.83
C LEU A 98 -9.22 6.70 4.75
N VAL A 99 -9.32 5.55 4.10
CA VAL A 99 -8.42 5.12 3.03
C VAL A 99 -9.24 4.62 1.85
N LEU A 100 -8.96 5.17 0.66
CA LEU A 100 -9.63 4.80 -0.58
C LEU A 100 -8.62 4.15 -1.54
N PRO A 101 -8.76 2.84 -1.83
CA PRO A 101 -7.96 2.20 -2.87
C PRO A 101 -8.30 2.78 -4.25
N ILE A 102 -7.31 3.29 -4.97
CA ILE A 102 -7.51 3.91 -6.29
C ILE A 102 -7.12 2.96 -7.43
N LEU A 103 -5.97 2.31 -7.32
CA LEU A 103 -5.45 1.42 -8.36
C LEU A 103 -4.47 0.39 -7.79
N THR A 104 -4.31 -0.69 -8.55
CA THR A 104 -3.15 -1.60 -8.47
C THR A 104 -2.44 -1.53 -9.80
N ASP A 105 -1.14 -1.23 -9.79
CA ASP A 105 -0.31 -1.12 -10.98
C ASP A 105 0.47 -2.40 -11.25
N TRP A 106 0.83 -2.58 -12.53
CA TRP A 106 1.75 -3.64 -12.95
C TRP A 106 3.13 -3.02 -13.15
N PRO A 107 4.19 -3.54 -12.49
CA PRO A 107 5.53 -3.06 -12.73
C PRO A 107 5.95 -3.38 -14.16
N ILE A 108 6.39 -2.36 -14.90
CA ILE A 108 6.93 -2.52 -16.26
C ILE A 108 8.45 -2.32 -16.17
N THR A 109 9.22 -3.37 -16.46
CA THR A 109 10.68 -3.28 -16.53
C THR A 109 11.13 -3.35 -17.98
N VAL A 110 11.97 -2.38 -18.38
CA VAL A 110 12.63 -2.35 -19.69
C VAL A 110 14.10 -2.67 -19.49
N THR A 111 14.61 -3.63 -20.26
CA THR A 111 16.00 -4.05 -20.22
C THR A 111 16.68 -3.86 -21.58
N GLN A 112 18.01 -3.78 -21.59
CA GLN A 112 18.77 -3.79 -22.83
C GLN A 112 18.68 -5.17 -23.49
N LYS A 113 18.69 -5.20 -24.83
CA LYS A 113 18.70 -6.47 -25.60
C LYS A 113 19.89 -7.37 -25.29
N THR A 114 21.01 -6.78 -24.85
CA THR A 114 22.23 -7.50 -24.47
C THR A 114 22.14 -8.16 -23.10
N LEU A 115 21.17 -7.78 -22.26
CA LEU A 115 20.97 -8.35 -20.94
C LEU A 115 20.23 -9.69 -21.05
N GLN A 116 20.88 -10.75 -20.60
CA GLN A 116 20.33 -12.10 -20.51
C GLN A 116 20.09 -12.50 -19.06
N GLY A 117 19.21 -13.49 -18.86
CA GLY A 117 18.93 -14.04 -17.53
C GLY A 117 18.06 -13.13 -16.64
N TYR A 118 17.44 -12.09 -17.20
CA TYR A 118 16.50 -11.26 -16.43
C TYR A 118 15.24 -12.08 -16.10
N ARG A 119 15.10 -12.48 -14.84
CA ARG A 119 13.90 -13.13 -14.31
C ARG A 119 13.59 -12.62 -12.91
N LEU A 120 12.29 -12.55 -12.63
CA LEU A 120 11.77 -12.23 -11.31
C LEU A 120 11.42 -13.53 -10.57
N ASP A 121 11.51 -13.51 -9.25
CA ASP A 121 10.95 -14.55 -8.39
C ASP A 121 9.43 -14.42 -8.28
N TYR A 122 8.81 -15.36 -7.56
CA TYR A 122 7.36 -15.36 -7.34
C TYR A 122 6.86 -14.11 -6.58
N LEU A 123 7.74 -13.39 -5.88
CA LEU A 123 7.45 -12.15 -5.16
C LEU A 123 7.77 -10.90 -5.98
N GLY A 124 8.26 -11.06 -7.22
CA GLY A 124 8.63 -9.96 -8.10
C GLY A 124 10.06 -9.41 -7.91
N TYR A 125 10.93 -10.08 -7.14
CA TYR A 125 12.33 -9.67 -6.96
C TYR A 125 13.24 -10.22 -8.05
N LEU A 126 14.24 -9.43 -8.44
CA LEU A 126 15.21 -9.82 -9.45
C LEU A 126 16.18 -10.89 -8.96
N TYR A 127 16.29 -12.01 -9.68
CA TYR A 127 17.37 -12.97 -9.48
C TYR A 127 18.68 -12.45 -10.08
N ALA A 128 19.38 -11.60 -9.33
CA ALA A 128 20.61 -10.95 -9.82
C ALA A 128 21.72 -11.93 -10.23
N GLY A 129 21.79 -13.11 -9.61
CA GLY A 129 22.82 -14.12 -9.91
C GLY A 129 22.77 -14.72 -11.31
N ASP A 130 21.63 -14.60 -12.00
CA ASP A 130 21.44 -15.10 -13.35
C ASP A 130 21.78 -14.07 -14.44
N LEU A 131 21.94 -12.80 -14.05
CA LEU A 131 22.15 -11.71 -14.97
C LEU A 131 23.51 -11.80 -15.64
N LYS A 132 23.50 -11.70 -16.96
CA LYS A 132 24.71 -11.64 -17.79
C LYS A 132 24.52 -10.65 -18.91
N THR A 133 25.58 -9.95 -19.27
CA THR A 133 25.62 -9.16 -20.51
C THR A 133 26.27 -9.98 -21.60
N THR A 134 25.69 -9.93 -22.80
CA THR A 134 26.39 -10.35 -24.01
C THR A 134 27.22 -9.20 -24.56
N ALA A 135 28.42 -9.53 -25.05
CA ALA A 135 29.29 -8.60 -25.75
C ALA A 135 28.71 -8.18 -27.10
#